data_AF-I6PD20-F1
#
_entry.id   AF-I6PD20-F1
#
_cell.length_a   1.000
_cell.length_b   1.000
_cell.length_c   1.000
_cell.angle_alpha   90.00
_cell.angle_beta   90.00
_cell.angle_gamma   90.00
#
_symmetry.space_group_name_H-M   'P 1'
#
loop_
_entity.id
_entity.type
_entity.pdbx_description
1 polymer ?
#
loop_
_entity_poly.entity_id
_entity_poly.type
_entity_poly.pdbx_seq_one_letter_code
_entity_poly.pdbx_strand_id
1 'polypeptide(L)'
;HAAQPINVVCAAPYYSSYPTMTDYLKSGLYKWGGDAETYEKDGPYIELVTSPNNPDGHVRTSKVNRSEGLLIHDLAYYWPQYTPMTSPADNDLSLFTLSKITGHAGTRIGWALVKDKEVAKKMTKFIELNSIGVSKDSQLRAAKILSAVSDSCEQENSQEGDSFFKFSQKLMTNRWKQLREVVNRGELFSLPQFSPAFCNFFNQVLEPQPAFVWLKCEGNVEDCESFLREHKILTRSGRHFGVSPKYVRISMLDTDENFSHFIDRLSSI
;
A
#
# COMPACT_ATOMS: atom_id res chain seq x y z
N HIS A 1 -27.53 18.64 -21.34
CA HIS A 1 -26.21 18.93 -20.76
C HIS A 1 -25.56 17.61 -20.36
N ALA A 2 -24.33 17.34 -20.79
CA ALA A 2 -23.59 16.18 -20.28
C ALA A 2 -23.23 16.44 -18.81
N ALA A 3 -23.44 15.45 -17.94
CA ALA A 3 -23.02 15.54 -16.54
C ALA A 3 -21.49 15.76 -16.49
N GLN A 4 -21.01 16.61 -15.58
CA GLN A 4 -19.57 16.75 -15.39
C GLN A 4 -18.97 15.44 -14.85
N PRO A 5 -17.77 15.03 -15.29
CA PRO A 5 -17.11 13.85 -14.76
C PRO A 5 -16.84 13.99 -13.25
N ILE A 6 -17.06 12.91 -12.50
CA ILE A 6 -16.81 12.83 -11.05
C ILE A 6 -15.30 12.94 -10.79
N ASN A 7 -14.90 13.77 -9.84
CA ASN A 7 -13.49 13.89 -9.46
C ASN A 7 -13.07 12.67 -8.62
N VAL A 8 -11.96 12.03 -8.98
CA VAL A 8 -11.30 11.00 -8.18
C VAL A 8 -10.08 11.62 -7.52
N VAL A 9 -10.04 11.65 -6.20
CA VAL A 9 -8.99 12.31 -5.40
C VAL A 9 -8.29 11.32 -4.48
N CYS A 10 -7.06 11.64 -4.08
CA CYS A 10 -6.32 10.89 -3.07
C CYS A 10 -5.34 11.83 -2.38
N ALA A 11 -5.16 11.71 -1.07
CA ALA A 11 -4.23 12.56 -0.32
C ALA A 11 -2.78 12.30 -0.74
N ALA A 12 -2.01 13.33 -1.07
CA ALA A 12 -0.58 13.16 -1.35
C ALA A 12 0.22 12.86 -0.05
N PRO A 13 1.33 12.10 -0.11
CA PRO A 13 1.73 11.26 -1.23
C PRO A 13 0.77 10.07 -1.41
N TYR A 14 0.42 9.75 -2.64
CA TYR A 14 -0.54 8.68 -3.00
C TYR A 14 0.09 7.64 -3.92
N TYR A 15 -0.53 6.45 -4.04
CA TYR A 15 -0.04 5.44 -4.96
C TYR A 15 -0.01 5.98 -6.40
N SER A 16 1.21 6.06 -6.93
CA SER A 16 1.54 6.73 -8.19
C SER A 16 0.83 6.20 -9.44
N SER A 17 0.14 5.06 -9.38
CA SER A 17 -0.66 4.58 -10.50
C SER A 17 -2.08 5.14 -10.51
N TYR A 18 -2.62 5.67 -9.40
CA TYR A 18 -4.00 6.15 -9.36
C TYR A 18 -4.32 7.23 -10.39
N PRO A 19 -3.52 8.30 -10.57
CA PRO A 19 -3.82 9.32 -11.58
C PRO A 19 -3.85 8.71 -12.98
N THR A 20 -2.80 7.96 -13.34
CA THR A 20 -2.69 7.32 -14.66
C THR A 20 -3.83 6.36 -14.91
N MET A 21 -4.18 5.48 -13.96
CA MET A 21 -5.28 4.52 -14.12
C MET A 21 -6.64 5.21 -14.25
N THR A 22 -6.84 6.33 -13.55
CA THR A 22 -8.06 7.13 -13.64
C THR A 22 -8.21 7.76 -15.02
N ASP A 23 -7.15 8.35 -15.56
CA ASP A 23 -7.25 9.11 -16.81
C ASP A 23 -6.98 8.27 -18.08
N TYR A 24 -6.43 7.06 -17.95
CA TYR A 24 -5.98 6.24 -19.08
C TYR A 24 -7.06 5.99 -20.13
N LEU A 25 -8.29 5.67 -19.70
CA LEU A 25 -9.40 5.37 -20.60
C LEU A 25 -10.11 6.63 -21.13
N LYS A 26 -9.73 7.83 -20.69
CA LYS A 26 -10.38 9.10 -21.05
C LYS A 26 -11.91 9.04 -20.89
N SER A 27 -12.35 8.45 -19.79
CA SER A 27 -13.77 8.26 -19.49
C SER A 27 -14.50 9.60 -19.36
N GLY A 28 -15.75 9.68 -19.84
CA GLY A 28 -16.62 10.83 -19.58
C GLY A 28 -17.28 10.79 -18.18
N LEU A 29 -17.08 9.70 -17.42
CA LEU A 29 -17.75 9.47 -16.13
C LEU A 29 -16.94 9.99 -14.94
N TYR A 30 -15.61 9.97 -15.05
CA TYR A 30 -14.70 10.32 -13.97
C TYR A 30 -13.40 10.88 -14.53
N LYS A 31 -12.68 11.63 -13.70
CA LYS A 31 -11.36 12.19 -14.02
C LYS A 31 -10.51 12.33 -12.77
N TRP A 32 -9.18 12.40 -12.93
CA TRP A 32 -8.31 12.72 -11.82
C TRP A 32 -8.60 14.12 -11.26
N GLY A 33 -8.90 14.17 -9.96
CA GLY A 33 -9.32 15.36 -9.23
C GLY A 33 -8.18 16.04 -8.46
N GLY A 34 -7.03 15.37 -8.29
CA GLY A 34 -5.88 15.90 -7.55
C GLY A 34 -5.82 15.44 -6.10
N ASP A 35 -5.17 16.26 -5.28
CA ASP A 35 -4.92 15.99 -3.87
C ASP A 35 -6.19 16.17 -3.03
N ALA A 36 -6.53 15.13 -2.26
CA ALA A 36 -7.69 15.15 -1.38
C ALA A 36 -7.55 16.15 -0.21
N GLU A 37 -6.33 16.46 0.23
CA GLU A 37 -6.11 17.36 1.38
C GLU A 37 -6.45 18.83 1.07
N THR A 38 -6.36 19.22 -0.19
CA THR A 38 -6.68 20.60 -0.67
C THR A 38 -7.94 20.63 -1.53
N TYR A 39 -8.74 19.55 -1.53
CA TYR A 39 -9.91 19.43 -2.39
C TYR A 39 -11.12 20.19 -1.83
N GLU A 40 -11.52 21.26 -2.51
CA GLU A 40 -12.60 22.16 -2.08
C GLU A 40 -13.82 22.20 -3.02
N LYS A 41 -13.82 21.41 -4.10
CA LYS A 41 -14.91 21.48 -5.09
C LYS A 41 -16.19 20.86 -4.55
N ASP A 42 -17.31 21.52 -4.82
CA ASP A 42 -18.65 21.04 -4.48
C ASP A 42 -19.10 19.91 -5.42
N GLY A 43 -20.08 19.13 -4.95
CA GLY A 43 -20.67 18.02 -5.67
C GLY A 43 -19.98 16.67 -5.43
N PRO A 44 -20.38 15.63 -6.19
CA PRO A 44 -19.94 14.25 -5.95
C PRO A 44 -18.45 14.06 -6.26
N TYR A 45 -17.79 13.29 -5.42
CA TYR A 45 -16.40 12.89 -5.59
C TYR A 45 -16.17 11.43 -5.17
N ILE A 46 -15.08 10.86 -5.63
CA ILE A 46 -14.56 9.58 -5.16
C ILE A 46 -13.22 9.86 -4.48
N GLU A 47 -13.08 9.47 -3.22
CA GLU A 47 -11.78 9.54 -2.53
C GLU A 47 -11.19 8.14 -2.39
N LEU A 48 -9.94 8.00 -2.83
CA LEU A 48 -9.14 6.79 -2.62
C LEU A 48 -8.39 6.95 -1.30
N VAL A 49 -8.64 6.07 -0.34
CA VAL A 49 -8.00 6.05 0.98
C VAL A 49 -7.13 4.81 1.09
N THR A 50 -5.83 4.92 0.83
CA THR A 50 -4.89 3.81 1.00
C THR A 50 -4.40 3.75 2.44
N SER A 51 -4.61 2.63 3.14
CA SER A 51 -4.26 2.49 4.55
C SER A 51 -3.85 1.06 4.88
N PRO A 52 -2.60 0.79 5.32
CA PRO A 52 -1.45 1.69 5.32
C PRO A 52 -1.11 2.20 3.93
N ASN A 53 -0.65 3.44 3.85
CA ASN A 53 -0.49 4.15 2.60
C ASN A 53 0.74 3.71 1.79
N ASN A 54 0.65 3.89 0.48
CA ASN A 54 1.77 3.79 -0.44
C ASN A 54 2.07 5.19 -0.97
N PRO A 55 3.23 5.80 -0.63
CA PRO A 55 4.47 5.11 -0.30
C PRO A 55 4.88 5.12 1.18
N ASP A 56 4.29 5.99 2.01
CA ASP A 56 4.82 6.37 3.33
C ASP A 56 4.50 5.39 4.47
N GLY A 57 3.59 4.44 4.26
CA GLY A 57 3.26 3.40 5.23
C GLY A 57 2.38 3.88 6.39
N HIS A 58 1.91 5.12 6.40
CA HIS A 58 1.04 5.62 7.47
C HIS A 58 -0.38 5.08 7.33
N VAL A 59 -1.02 4.80 8.46
CA VAL A 59 -2.47 4.58 8.51
C VAL A 59 -3.17 5.89 8.15
N ARG A 60 -4.18 5.81 7.29
CA ARG A 60 -4.94 6.96 6.80
C ARG A 60 -6.44 6.80 6.99
N THR A 61 -7.09 7.94 7.08
CA THR A 61 -8.54 8.14 6.99
C THR A 61 -8.83 9.08 5.82
N SER A 62 -10.11 9.23 5.46
CA SER A 62 -10.54 10.26 4.52
C SER A 62 -10.08 11.66 4.98
N LYS A 63 -9.69 12.48 4.01
CA LYS A 63 -9.28 13.88 4.17
C LYS A 63 -10.36 14.85 3.70
N VAL A 64 -11.26 14.43 2.81
CA VAL A 64 -12.34 15.30 2.33
C VAL A 64 -13.52 15.22 3.29
N ASN A 65 -13.73 16.30 4.05
CA ASN A 65 -14.84 16.39 4.99
C ASN A 65 -16.10 16.98 4.33
N ARG A 66 -16.75 16.21 3.44
CA ARG A 66 -17.96 16.63 2.69
C ARG A 66 -18.96 15.47 2.54
N SER A 67 -20.25 15.78 2.40
CA SER A 67 -21.35 14.80 2.49
C SER A 67 -21.66 13.99 1.22
N GLU A 68 -20.92 14.20 0.13
CA GLU A 68 -21.19 13.58 -1.19
C GLU A 68 -20.04 12.67 -1.70
N GLY A 69 -19.15 12.26 -0.80
CA GLY A 69 -18.00 11.42 -1.12
C GLY A 69 -18.31 9.94 -1.14
N LEU A 70 -17.90 9.24 -2.20
CA LEU A 70 -17.76 7.79 -2.20
C LEU A 70 -16.31 7.45 -1.81
N LEU A 71 -16.13 6.76 -0.69
CA LEU A 71 -14.82 6.37 -0.18
C LEU A 71 -14.45 4.96 -0.63
N ILE A 72 -13.30 4.81 -1.29
CA ILE A 72 -12.70 3.52 -1.66
C ILE A 72 -11.48 3.30 -0.77
N HIS A 73 -11.56 2.36 0.16
CA HIS A 73 -10.44 2.05 1.05
C HIS A 73 -9.56 0.98 0.42
N ASP A 74 -8.36 1.34 0.00
CA ASP A 74 -7.35 0.38 -0.48
C ASP A 74 -6.54 -0.14 0.71
N LEU A 75 -6.85 -1.37 1.12
CA LEU A 75 -6.28 -2.05 2.28
C LEU A 75 -5.28 -3.14 1.87
N ALA A 76 -4.62 -2.97 0.72
CA ALA A 76 -3.61 -3.93 0.23
C ALA A 76 -2.51 -4.24 1.26
N TYR A 77 -2.16 -3.28 2.12
CA TYR A 77 -1.11 -3.41 3.14
C TYR A 77 -1.65 -3.56 4.57
N TYR A 78 -2.97 -3.67 4.78
CA TYR A 78 -3.56 -3.78 6.12
C TYR A 78 -3.48 -5.22 6.65
N TRP A 79 -2.25 -5.67 6.90
CA TRP A 79 -1.92 -7.02 7.33
C TRP A 79 -0.87 -7.02 8.45
N PRO A 80 -0.86 -8.03 9.34
CA PRO A 80 -0.02 -8.03 10.55
C PRO A 80 1.48 -7.88 10.30
N GLN A 81 1.99 -8.26 9.12
CA GLN A 81 3.41 -8.10 8.79
C GLN A 81 3.83 -6.65 8.49
N TYR A 82 2.88 -5.74 8.23
CA TYR A 82 3.19 -4.34 7.88
C TYR A 82 2.74 -3.33 8.93
N THR A 83 1.63 -3.60 9.61
CA THR A 83 1.03 -2.65 10.54
C THR A 83 0.39 -3.37 11.72
N PRO A 84 0.35 -2.77 12.92
CA PRO A 84 -0.48 -3.24 14.01
C PRO A 84 -1.95 -3.30 13.60
N MET A 85 -2.62 -4.42 13.90
CA MET A 85 -4.06 -4.62 13.67
C MET A 85 -4.86 -4.02 14.83
N THR A 86 -5.09 -2.70 14.81
CA THR A 86 -5.74 -1.97 15.92
C THR A 86 -7.24 -2.19 15.99
N SER A 87 -7.89 -2.47 14.86
CA SER A 87 -9.32 -2.78 14.77
C SER A 87 -9.64 -3.51 13.45
N PRO A 88 -10.72 -4.30 13.40
CA PRO A 88 -11.27 -4.75 12.12
C PRO A 88 -11.62 -3.55 11.23
N ALA A 89 -11.31 -3.63 9.94
CA ALA A 89 -11.73 -2.60 9.00
C ALA A 89 -13.25 -2.70 8.75
N ASP A 90 -13.96 -1.58 8.87
CA ASP A 90 -15.42 -1.52 8.71
C ASP A 90 -15.85 -0.38 7.76
N ASN A 91 -15.30 -0.40 6.54
CA ASN A 91 -15.62 0.61 5.53
C ASN A 91 -16.72 0.15 4.57
N ASP A 92 -17.37 1.09 3.88
CA ASP A 92 -18.41 0.78 2.89
C ASP A 92 -17.87 0.02 1.68
N LEU A 93 -16.64 0.32 1.27
CA LEU A 93 -15.93 -0.36 0.21
C LEU A 93 -14.45 -0.50 0.59
N SER A 94 -13.99 -1.74 0.74
CA SER A 94 -12.59 -2.06 1.03
C SER A 94 -12.01 -2.98 -0.04
N LEU A 95 -10.79 -2.70 -0.49
CA LEU A 95 -10.04 -3.47 -1.49
C LEU A 95 -8.87 -4.20 -0.83
N PHE A 96 -8.64 -5.45 -1.25
CA PHE A 96 -7.53 -6.27 -0.80
C PHE A 96 -6.89 -7.01 -1.98
N THR A 97 -5.65 -7.46 -1.81
CA THR A 97 -4.96 -8.26 -2.83
C THR A 97 -4.11 -9.35 -2.22
N LEU A 98 -4.12 -10.54 -2.84
CA LEU A 98 -3.23 -11.64 -2.50
C LEU A 98 -1.76 -11.24 -2.66
N SER A 99 -1.47 -10.35 -3.62
CA SER A 99 -0.12 -9.93 -4.01
C SER A 99 0.72 -9.41 -2.85
N LYS A 100 0.08 -8.71 -1.91
CA LYS A 100 0.78 -8.05 -0.79
C LYS A 100 0.65 -8.82 0.52
N ILE A 101 -0.17 -9.86 0.55
CA ILE A 101 -0.28 -10.77 1.69
C ILE A 101 0.80 -11.83 1.60
N THR A 102 0.78 -12.63 0.52
CA THR A 102 1.58 -13.85 0.40
C THR A 102 2.66 -13.78 -0.67
N GLY A 103 2.88 -12.61 -1.28
CA GLY A 103 3.86 -12.42 -2.35
C GLY A 103 3.44 -13.00 -3.71
N HIS A 104 2.25 -13.61 -3.81
CA HIS A 104 1.75 -14.26 -5.03
C HIS A 104 1.18 -13.26 -6.06
N ALA A 105 1.96 -12.22 -6.40
CA ALA A 105 1.55 -11.16 -7.31
C ALA A 105 1.17 -11.67 -8.70
N GLY A 106 1.83 -12.72 -9.20
CA GLY A 106 1.53 -13.34 -10.51
C GLY A 106 0.15 -14.00 -10.60
N THR A 107 -0.50 -14.33 -9.48
CA THR A 107 -1.84 -14.94 -9.47
C THR A 107 -2.93 -13.94 -9.89
N ARG A 108 -2.64 -12.62 -9.85
CA ARG A 108 -3.58 -11.55 -10.25
C ARG A 108 -4.93 -11.61 -9.53
N ILE A 109 -4.93 -11.96 -8.24
CA ILE A 109 -6.13 -12.01 -7.40
C ILE A 109 -6.18 -10.84 -6.43
N GLY A 110 -7.32 -10.15 -6.44
CA GLY A 110 -7.77 -9.22 -5.42
C GLY A 110 -9.27 -9.34 -5.24
N TRP A 111 -9.78 -8.76 -4.17
CA TRP A 111 -11.20 -8.79 -3.84
C TRP A 111 -11.64 -7.47 -3.23
N ALA A 112 -12.94 -7.21 -3.32
CA ALA A 112 -13.58 -6.06 -2.70
C ALA A 112 -14.64 -6.56 -1.71
N LEU A 113 -14.66 -5.97 -0.52
CA LEU A 113 -15.79 -6.09 0.41
C LEU A 113 -16.64 -4.83 0.23
N VAL A 114 -17.90 -5.00 -0.16
CA VAL A 114 -18.79 -3.90 -0.56
C VAL A 114 -20.11 -4.03 0.17
N LYS A 115 -20.47 -3.02 0.98
CA LYS A 115 -21.74 -3.00 1.73
C LYS A 115 -22.93 -2.68 0.83
N ASP A 116 -22.79 -1.69 -0.06
CA ASP A 116 -23.85 -1.30 -0.98
C ASP A 116 -24.01 -2.33 -2.12
N LYS A 117 -25.19 -2.96 -2.14
CA LYS A 117 -25.56 -3.98 -3.13
C LYS A 117 -25.56 -3.46 -4.56
N GLU A 118 -25.98 -2.22 -4.81
CA GLU A 118 -26.03 -1.65 -6.15
C GLU A 118 -24.62 -1.30 -6.66
N VAL A 119 -23.74 -0.85 -5.77
CA VAL A 119 -22.30 -0.70 -6.09
C VAL A 119 -21.70 -2.06 -6.43
N ALA A 120 -21.94 -3.10 -5.61
CA ALA A 120 -21.45 -4.45 -5.86
C ALA A 120 -21.91 -5.00 -7.22
N LYS A 121 -23.19 -4.85 -7.57
CA LYS A 121 -23.73 -5.25 -8.88
C LYS A 121 -23.02 -4.54 -10.04
N LYS A 122 -22.81 -3.22 -9.93
CA LYS A 122 -22.10 -2.44 -10.96
C LYS A 122 -20.65 -2.92 -11.13
N MET A 123 -19.95 -3.20 -10.02
CA MET A 123 -18.60 -3.77 -10.07
C MET A 123 -18.56 -5.14 -10.73
N THR A 124 -19.50 -6.04 -10.38
CA THR A 124 -19.61 -7.36 -11.03
C THR A 124 -19.88 -7.22 -12.53
N LYS A 125 -20.79 -6.33 -12.92
CA LYS A 125 -21.09 -6.09 -14.34
C LYS A 125 -19.89 -5.53 -15.09
N PHE A 126 -19.11 -4.64 -14.49
CA PHE A 126 -17.87 -4.14 -15.08
C PHE A 126 -16.86 -5.28 -15.32
N ILE A 127 -16.66 -6.17 -14.34
CA ILE A 127 -15.76 -7.34 -14.49
C ILE A 127 -16.25 -8.29 -15.60
N GLU A 128 -17.56 -8.55 -15.65
CA GLU A 128 -18.18 -9.37 -16.70
C GLU A 128 -17.90 -8.80 -18.10
N LEU A 129 -18.11 -7.49 -18.29
CA LEU A 129 -17.89 -6.82 -19.56
C LEU A 129 -16.41 -6.68 -19.93
N ASN A 130 -15.53 -6.56 -18.93
CA ASN A 130 -14.10 -6.33 -19.17
C ASN A 130 -13.33 -7.63 -19.46
N SER A 131 -13.64 -8.72 -18.75
CA SER A 131 -12.83 -9.95 -18.80
C SER A 131 -13.63 -11.23 -18.61
N ILE A 132 -14.97 -11.18 -18.57
CA ILE A 132 -15.85 -12.34 -18.36
C ILE A 132 -15.51 -13.05 -17.03
N GLY A 133 -15.13 -12.26 -16.02
CA GLY A 133 -14.70 -12.78 -14.72
C GLY A 133 -13.18 -12.88 -14.57
N VAL A 134 -12.76 -13.76 -13.67
CA VAL A 134 -11.35 -13.95 -13.28
C VAL A 134 -10.99 -15.43 -13.44
N SER A 135 -9.75 -15.73 -13.83
CA SER A 135 -9.26 -17.10 -14.04
C SER A 135 -9.62 -18.05 -12.89
N LYS A 136 -10.19 -19.22 -13.23
CA LYS A 136 -10.54 -20.26 -12.25
C LYS A 136 -9.32 -20.90 -11.61
N ASP A 137 -8.25 -21.10 -12.36
CA ASP A 137 -6.96 -21.58 -11.82
C ASP A 137 -6.41 -20.62 -10.78
N SER A 138 -6.50 -19.31 -11.06
CA SER A 138 -6.07 -18.27 -10.12
C SER A 138 -6.91 -18.26 -8.85
N GLN A 139 -8.23 -18.43 -8.97
CA GLN A 139 -9.14 -18.56 -7.81
C GLN A 139 -8.81 -19.80 -6.98
N LEU A 140 -8.65 -20.97 -7.60
CA LEU A 140 -8.33 -22.23 -6.91
C LEU A 140 -6.98 -22.16 -6.20
N ARG A 141 -5.96 -21.61 -6.87
CA ARG A 141 -4.64 -21.42 -6.28
C ARG A 141 -4.68 -20.44 -5.11
N ALA A 142 -5.38 -19.32 -5.25
CA ALA A 142 -5.54 -18.35 -4.17
C ALA A 142 -6.26 -18.95 -2.96
N ALA A 143 -7.33 -19.72 -3.17
CA ALA A 143 -8.05 -20.39 -2.10
C ALA A 143 -7.16 -21.37 -1.32
N LYS A 144 -6.37 -22.20 -2.02
CA LYS A 144 -5.42 -23.12 -1.37
C LYS A 144 -4.36 -22.39 -0.54
N ILE A 145 -3.79 -21.31 -1.08
CA ILE A 145 -2.79 -20.49 -0.38
C ILE A 145 -3.39 -19.85 0.88
N LEU A 146 -4.58 -19.26 0.75
CA LEU A 146 -5.26 -18.61 1.88
C LEU A 146 -5.67 -19.64 2.95
N SER A 147 -6.09 -20.85 2.56
CA SER A 147 -6.31 -21.96 3.50
C SER A 147 -5.05 -22.26 4.30
N ALA A 148 -3.91 -22.48 3.63
CA ALA A 148 -2.66 -22.77 4.31
C ALA A 148 -2.22 -21.63 5.27
N VAL A 149 -2.45 -20.37 4.89
CA VAL A 149 -2.20 -19.22 5.80
C VAL A 149 -3.13 -19.27 7.01
N SER A 150 -4.44 -19.52 6.81
CA SER A 150 -5.42 -19.62 7.90
C SER A 150 -5.09 -20.78 8.85
N ASP A 151 -4.84 -21.96 8.29
CA ASP A 151 -4.48 -23.18 9.03
C ASP A 151 -3.22 -22.94 9.88
N SER A 152 -2.22 -22.23 9.35
CA SER A 152 -1.00 -21.88 10.10
C SER A 152 -1.26 -20.95 11.28
N CYS A 153 -2.33 -20.15 11.26
CA CYS A 153 -2.69 -19.27 12.37
C CYS A 153 -3.46 -20.02 13.46
N GLU A 154 -4.29 -21.00 13.08
CA GLU A 154 -5.06 -21.83 14.02
C GLU A 154 -4.18 -22.86 14.73
N GLN A 155 -3.19 -23.41 14.04
CA GLN A 155 -2.26 -24.44 14.54
C GLN A 155 -1.12 -23.88 15.41
N GLU A 156 -1.07 -22.57 15.66
CA GLU A 156 -0.06 -21.96 16.54
C GLU A 156 -0.06 -22.57 17.96
N ASN A 157 -1.18 -23.14 18.39
CA ASN A 157 -1.32 -23.78 19.70
C ASN A 157 -0.79 -25.24 19.75
N SER A 158 -0.35 -25.82 18.62
CA SER A 158 -0.08 -27.27 18.50
C SER A 158 1.37 -27.69 18.18
N GLN A 159 2.35 -26.79 18.29
CA GLN A 159 3.80 -27.05 18.20
C GLN A 159 4.34 -27.59 16.85
N GLU A 160 4.85 -26.70 16.01
CA GLU A 160 6.24 -26.63 15.48
C GLU A 160 6.28 -25.57 14.35
N GLY A 161 7.04 -24.48 14.56
CA GLY A 161 7.24 -23.41 13.57
C GLY A 161 6.44 -22.11 13.84
N ASP A 162 6.94 -21.00 13.28
CA ASP A 162 6.20 -19.73 13.28
C ASP A 162 5.04 -19.79 12.27
N SER A 163 3.87 -19.26 12.63
CA SER A 163 2.80 -19.02 11.65
C SER A 163 3.28 -18.08 10.54
N PHE A 164 2.54 -18.09 9.42
CA PHE A 164 2.84 -17.23 8.28
C PHE A 164 3.05 -15.75 8.69
N PHE A 165 2.17 -15.22 9.55
CA PHE A 165 2.24 -13.82 9.96
C PHE A 165 3.33 -13.56 11.01
N LYS A 166 3.62 -14.48 11.93
CA LYS A 166 4.76 -14.35 12.84
C LYS A 166 6.08 -14.35 12.09
N PHE A 167 6.27 -15.28 11.16
CA PHE A 167 7.44 -15.33 10.29
C PHE A 167 7.60 -14.01 9.51
N SER A 168 6.53 -13.57 8.85
CA SER A 168 6.55 -12.36 8.02
C SER A 168 6.81 -11.10 8.84
N GLN A 169 6.24 -10.99 10.04
CA GLN A 169 6.47 -9.87 10.95
C GLN A 169 7.92 -9.83 11.43
N LYS A 170 8.52 -10.97 11.78
CA LYS A 170 9.93 -11.05 12.19
C LYS A 170 10.85 -10.63 11.05
N LEU A 171 10.59 -11.11 9.83
CA LEU A 171 11.34 -10.73 8.64
C LEU A 171 11.31 -9.22 8.40
N MET A 172 10.12 -8.62 8.39
CA MET A 172 9.97 -7.17 8.19
C MET A 172 10.63 -6.36 9.30
N THR A 173 10.48 -6.78 10.57
CA THR A 173 11.14 -6.15 11.72
C THR A 173 12.65 -6.16 11.57
N ASN A 174 13.23 -7.29 11.17
CA ASN A 174 14.68 -7.41 10.95
C ASN A 174 15.17 -6.51 9.81
N ARG A 175 14.45 -6.45 8.69
CA ARG A 175 14.82 -5.59 7.56
C ARG A 175 14.76 -4.12 7.93
N TRP A 176 13.71 -3.68 8.61
CA TRP A 176 13.59 -2.29 9.07
C TRP A 176 14.61 -1.92 10.13
N LYS A 177 14.97 -2.83 11.03
CA LYS A 177 16.06 -2.61 12.00
C LYS A 177 17.38 -2.32 11.29
N GLN A 178 17.79 -3.18 10.35
CA GLN A 178 19.03 -3.01 9.58
C GLN A 178 19.02 -1.69 8.78
N LEU A 179 17.90 -1.36 8.15
CA LEU A 179 17.75 -0.10 7.41
C LEU A 179 17.92 1.12 8.32
N ARG A 180 17.26 1.13 9.48
CA ARG A 180 17.36 2.24 10.45
C ARG A 180 18.79 2.38 10.98
N GLU A 181 19.48 1.26 11.24
CA GLU A 181 20.89 1.28 11.65
C GLU A 181 21.81 1.90 10.59
N VAL A 182 21.52 1.74 9.30
CA VAL A 182 22.28 2.37 8.22
C VAL A 182 21.93 3.86 8.11
N VAL A 183 20.64 4.20 8.03
CA VAL A 183 20.21 5.60 7.85
C VAL A 183 20.61 6.47 9.03
N ASN A 184 20.53 5.98 10.26
CA ASN A 184 20.86 6.75 11.46
C ASN A 184 22.37 7.03 11.66
N ARG A 185 23.25 6.48 10.81
CA ARG A 185 24.71 6.77 10.87
C ARG A 185 25.08 8.11 10.26
N GLY A 186 24.21 8.67 9.42
CA GLY A 186 24.46 9.93 8.73
C GLY A 186 23.25 10.85 8.76
N GLU A 187 23.43 12.06 8.24
CA GLU A 187 22.39 13.08 8.16
C GLU A 187 21.84 13.26 6.73
N LEU A 188 22.35 12.49 5.77
CA LEU A 188 21.99 12.60 4.35
C LEU A 188 20.58 12.09 4.05
N PHE A 189 20.06 11.20 4.90
CA PHE A 189 18.77 10.57 4.69
C PHE A 189 17.89 10.68 5.92
N SER A 190 16.58 10.81 5.71
CA SER A 190 15.58 10.68 6.75
C SER A 190 14.50 9.67 6.36
N LEU A 191 13.95 9.02 7.39
CA LEU A 191 12.88 8.03 7.29
C LEU A 191 11.63 8.54 8.01
N PRO A 192 10.44 8.04 7.64
CA PRO A 192 9.22 8.33 8.37
C PRO A 192 9.31 7.77 9.80
N GLN A 193 8.78 8.53 10.74
CA GLN A 193 8.59 8.06 12.10
C GLN A 193 7.22 7.42 12.24
N PHE A 194 7.18 6.31 12.97
CA PHE A 194 5.95 5.57 13.26
C PHE A 194 5.80 5.43 14.77
N SER A 195 4.61 5.67 15.27
CA SER A 195 4.30 5.43 16.67
C SER A 195 3.92 3.96 16.86
N PRO A 196 4.43 3.28 17.91
CA PRO A 196 3.96 1.96 18.27
C PRO A 196 2.46 1.98 18.59
N ALA A 197 1.77 0.90 18.25
CA ALA A 197 0.37 0.70 18.60
C ALA A 197 0.12 -0.74 19.04
N PHE A 198 -0.93 -0.94 19.84
CA PHE A 198 -1.34 -2.28 20.25
C PHE A 198 -1.93 -3.04 19.06
N CYS A 199 -1.38 -4.22 18.79
CA CYS A 199 -1.84 -5.10 17.72
C CYS A 199 -2.74 -6.19 18.32
N ASN A 200 -4.04 -6.18 18.00
CA ASN A 200 -4.98 -7.19 18.49
C ASN A 200 -4.68 -8.59 17.95
N PHE A 201 -4.10 -8.69 16.75
CA PHE A 201 -3.76 -9.97 16.14
C PHE A 201 -2.64 -10.70 16.91
N PHE A 202 -1.58 -9.98 17.30
CA PHE A 202 -0.45 -10.56 18.04
C PHE A 202 -0.55 -10.37 19.57
N ASN A 203 -1.56 -9.63 20.04
CA ASN A 203 -1.75 -9.28 21.45
C ASN A 203 -0.51 -8.61 22.10
N GLN A 204 0.13 -7.70 21.36
CA GLN A 204 1.33 -6.99 21.83
C GLN A 204 1.46 -5.62 21.15
N VAL A 205 2.27 -4.73 21.72
CA VAL A 205 2.61 -3.43 21.12
C VAL A 205 3.65 -3.64 20.03
N LEU A 206 3.38 -3.12 18.83
CA LEU A 206 4.25 -3.21 17.67
C LEU A 206 4.39 -1.85 16.99
N GLU A 207 5.55 -1.59 16.41
CA GLU A 207 5.73 -0.51 15.44
C GLU A 207 5.33 -0.95 14.04
N PRO A 208 4.71 -0.08 13.23
CA PRO A 208 4.56 -0.30 11.80
C PRO A 208 5.89 -0.62 11.11
N GLN A 209 5.86 -1.63 10.23
CA GLN A 209 6.97 -2.08 9.41
C GLN A 209 6.55 -2.12 7.92
N PRO A 210 6.35 -0.95 7.27
CA PRO A 210 5.73 -0.89 5.94
C PRO A 210 6.46 -1.69 4.86
N ALA A 211 5.74 -2.04 3.81
CA ALA A 211 6.27 -2.74 2.64
C ALA A 211 7.28 -1.94 1.80
N PHE A 212 7.34 -0.62 2.00
CA PHE A 212 8.22 0.27 1.27
C PHE A 212 8.97 1.19 2.22
N VAL A 213 10.19 1.52 1.83
CA VAL A 213 10.93 2.66 2.40
C VAL A 213 10.47 3.92 1.70
N TRP A 214 10.09 4.93 2.47
CA TRP A 214 9.87 6.28 1.99
C TRP A 214 11.01 7.18 2.43
N LEU A 215 12.12 7.11 1.68
CA LEU A 215 13.37 7.78 2.02
C LEU A 215 13.34 9.21 1.49
N LYS A 216 13.77 10.16 2.31
CA LYS A 216 14.03 11.53 1.86
C LYS A 216 15.53 11.79 1.87
N CYS A 217 16.06 12.34 0.78
CA CYS A 217 17.40 12.90 0.78
C CYS A 217 17.37 14.31 1.38
N GLU A 218 18.25 14.56 2.35
CA GLU A 218 18.41 15.84 3.04
C GLU A 218 19.53 16.69 2.43
N GLY A 219 19.72 17.90 2.97
CA GLY A 219 20.75 18.83 2.50
C GLY A 219 20.53 19.29 1.06
N ASN A 220 21.62 19.28 0.28
CA ASN A 220 21.67 19.84 -1.07
C ASN A 220 21.22 18.86 -2.17
N VAL A 221 20.77 17.66 -1.82
CA VAL A 221 20.27 16.68 -2.80
C VAL A 221 18.84 17.04 -3.19
N GLU A 222 18.68 17.65 -4.36
CA GLU A 222 17.37 18.03 -4.90
C GLU A 222 16.65 16.90 -5.64
N ASP A 223 17.39 15.99 -6.26
CA ASP A 223 16.86 14.83 -6.99
C ASP A 223 17.39 13.53 -6.39
N CYS A 224 16.64 12.98 -5.45
CA CYS A 224 17.04 11.80 -4.68
C CYS A 224 17.05 10.52 -5.54
N GLU A 225 16.20 10.45 -6.57
CA GLU A 225 16.22 9.30 -7.51
C GLU A 225 17.48 9.30 -8.35
N SER A 226 17.86 10.45 -8.91
CA SER A 226 19.08 10.59 -9.71
C SER A 226 20.32 10.32 -8.86
N PHE A 227 20.37 10.87 -7.66
CA PHE A 227 21.46 10.64 -6.71
C PHE A 227 21.64 9.15 -6.36
N LEU A 228 20.58 8.46 -5.93
CA LEU A 228 20.67 7.04 -5.57
C LEU A 228 20.99 6.14 -6.78
N ARG A 229 20.61 6.55 -7.99
CA ARG A 229 20.95 5.83 -9.23
C ARG A 229 22.45 5.81 -9.50
N GLU A 230 23.19 6.86 -9.15
CA GLU A 230 24.66 6.90 -9.24
C GLU A 230 25.31 5.84 -8.33
N HIS A 231 24.67 5.54 -7.20
CA HIS A 231 25.04 4.47 -6.27
C HIS A 231 24.40 3.11 -6.62
N LYS A 232 23.86 2.97 -7.83
CA LYS A 232 23.22 1.74 -8.34
C LYS A 232 22.01 1.29 -7.51
N ILE A 233 21.30 2.22 -6.87
CA ILE A 233 20.05 1.95 -6.16
C ILE A 233 18.90 2.49 -7.02
N LEU A 234 18.11 1.59 -7.62
CA LEU A 234 16.95 1.97 -8.41
C LEU A 234 15.75 2.20 -7.49
N THR A 235 15.14 3.36 -7.63
CA THR A 235 14.02 3.79 -6.80
C THR A 235 12.88 4.32 -7.66
N ARG A 236 11.80 4.81 -7.02
CA ARG A 236 10.74 5.54 -7.71
C ARG A 236 10.61 6.94 -7.10
N SER A 237 10.86 7.96 -7.91
CA SER A 237 10.81 9.37 -7.51
C SER A 237 9.48 9.78 -6.91
N GLY A 238 9.55 10.63 -5.88
CA GLY A 238 8.40 11.22 -5.19
C GLY A 238 7.50 12.08 -6.08
N ARG A 239 8.03 12.56 -7.22
CA ARG A 239 7.24 13.27 -8.25
C ARG A 239 6.04 12.44 -8.71
N HIS A 240 6.20 11.13 -8.82
CA HIS A 240 5.13 10.24 -9.24
C HIS A 240 4.02 10.06 -8.19
N PHE A 241 4.33 10.34 -6.92
CA PHE A 241 3.41 10.22 -5.80
C PHE A 241 2.77 11.56 -5.43
N GLY A 242 2.99 12.61 -6.24
CA GLY A 242 2.44 13.95 -6.01
C GLY A 242 3.27 14.83 -5.07
N VAL A 243 4.53 14.49 -4.80
CA VAL A 243 5.40 15.27 -3.89
C VAL A 243 6.78 15.57 -4.48
N SER A 244 7.64 16.21 -3.69
CA SER A 244 8.99 16.62 -4.07
C SER A 244 9.90 15.45 -4.55
N PRO A 245 10.80 15.68 -5.53
CA PRO A 245 11.84 14.73 -5.94
C PRO A 245 12.88 14.42 -4.85
N LYS A 246 12.87 15.13 -3.72
CA LYS A 246 13.68 14.77 -2.55
C LYS A 246 13.28 13.45 -1.93
N TYR A 247 12.07 12.95 -2.22
CA TYR A 247 11.60 11.66 -1.74
C TYR A 247 11.72 10.57 -2.80
N VAL A 248 11.95 9.34 -2.35
CA VAL A 248 11.92 8.14 -3.17
C VAL A 248 11.24 6.98 -2.44
N ARG A 249 10.59 6.11 -3.22
CA ARG A 249 10.06 4.84 -2.72
C ARG A 249 10.97 3.68 -3.10
N ILE A 250 11.33 2.85 -2.12
CA ILE A 250 12.17 1.64 -2.29
C ILE A 250 11.42 0.42 -1.75
N SER A 251 11.50 -0.74 -2.41
CA SER A 251 10.82 -1.97 -1.99
C SER A 251 11.55 -2.66 -0.85
N MET A 252 10.82 -3.00 0.22
CA MET A 252 11.30 -3.87 1.32
C MET A 252 10.91 -5.33 1.12
N LEU A 253 10.26 -5.68 -0.01
CA LEU A 253 9.66 -7.00 -0.26
C LEU A 253 10.42 -7.85 -1.29
N ASP A 254 11.64 -7.45 -1.64
CA ASP A 254 12.47 -8.20 -2.58
C ASP A 254 13.14 -9.41 -1.91
N THR A 255 13.95 -10.16 -2.65
CA THR A 255 14.76 -11.25 -2.10
C THR A 255 15.73 -10.76 -1.02
N ASP A 256 16.20 -11.66 -0.14
CA ASP A 256 17.18 -11.30 0.89
C ASP A 256 18.51 -10.84 0.28
N GLU A 257 18.90 -11.38 -0.88
CA GLU A 257 20.08 -10.96 -1.64
C GLU A 257 19.96 -9.51 -2.11
N ASN A 258 18.84 -9.16 -2.77
CA ASN A 258 18.59 -7.80 -3.23
C ASN A 258 18.48 -6.82 -2.06
N PHE A 259 17.85 -7.23 -0.96
CA PHE A 259 17.80 -6.43 0.26
C PHE A 259 19.20 -6.19 0.85
N SER A 260 20.03 -7.23 0.94
CA SER A 260 21.40 -7.12 1.46
C SER A 260 22.24 -6.17 0.60
N HIS A 261 22.19 -6.32 -0.72
CA HIS A 261 22.85 -5.40 -1.66
C HIS A 261 22.36 -3.96 -1.54
N PHE A 262 21.07 -3.76 -1.29
CA PHE A 262 20.52 -2.42 -1.04
C PHE A 262 21.11 -1.81 0.23
N ILE A 263 21.13 -2.56 1.34
CA ILE A 263 21.70 -2.10 2.62
C ILE A 263 23.20 -1.80 2.48
N ASP A 264 23.98 -2.69 1.85
CA ASP A 264 25.41 -2.50 1.62
C ASP A 264 25.68 -1.21 0.82
N ARG A 265 24.96 -1.02 -0.30
CA ARG A 265 25.12 0.17 -1.13
C ARG A 265 24.72 1.43 -0.39
N LEU A 266 23.60 1.42 0.33
CA LEU A 266 23.14 2.57 1.10
C LEU A 266 24.12 2.92 2.22
N SER A 267 24.75 1.92 2.86
CA SER A 267 25.74 2.13 3.92
C SER A 267 27.08 2.69 3.44
N SER A 268 27.33 2.59 2.14
CA SER A 268 28.54 3.11 1.48
C SER A 268 28.40 4.55 0.99
N ILE A 269 27.21 5.16 1.14
CA ILE A 269 26.93 6.56 0.83
C ILE A 269 27.21 7.41 2.07
#